data_AF-A0A1F0ICU0-F1
#
_entry.id   AF-A0A1F0ICU0-F1
#
_cell.length_a   1.000
_cell.length_b   1.000
_cell.length_c   1.000
_cell.angle_alpha   90.00
_cell.angle_beta   90.00
_cell.angle_gamma   90.00
#
_symmetry.space_group_name_H-M   'P 1'
#
loop_
_entity.id
_entity.type
_entity.pdbx_description
1 polymer ?
#
loop_
_entity_poly.entity_id
_entity_poly.type
_entity_poly.pdbx_seq_one_letter_code
_entity_poly.pdbx_strand_id
1 'polypeptide(L)'
;MGMEDVLRIDKILDFCDVPQLFVARDAFDTLYLCLLYDDETVYRYTGIRISTRRLESFLAGKADLRLLYLQPENEHEYYDVVFQSGEYQKTLLKESVLLEDKLPAEGYVLSGEKRENVVINLPIKDRSLLAELVRKFGWACM
;
A
#
# COMPACT_ATOMS: atom_id res chain seq x y z
N MET A 1 -15.78 7.12 -13.27
CA MET A 1 -15.02 6.48 -12.19
C MET A 1 -16.00 5.58 -11.46
N GLY A 2 -15.84 4.28 -11.64
CA GLY A 2 -16.74 3.28 -11.06
C GLY A 2 -16.38 3.07 -9.58
N MET A 3 -17.27 2.45 -8.81
CA MET A 3 -16.93 2.04 -7.44
C MET A 3 -15.76 1.05 -7.39
N GLU A 4 -15.46 0.38 -8.52
CA GLU A 4 -14.30 -0.51 -8.66
C GLU A 4 -12.93 0.19 -8.57
N ASP A 5 -12.90 1.50 -8.82
CA ASP A 5 -11.66 2.28 -8.85
C ASP A 5 -11.23 2.71 -7.44
N VAL A 6 -12.11 2.56 -6.44
CA VAL A 6 -11.81 2.93 -5.05
C VAL A 6 -11.13 1.76 -4.33
N LEU A 7 -10.00 2.06 -3.70
CA LEU A 7 -9.24 1.13 -2.88
C LEU A 7 -9.46 1.42 -1.40
N ARG A 8 -9.69 0.35 -0.64
CA ARG A 8 -9.75 0.35 0.83
C ARG A 8 -8.48 -0.31 1.35
N ILE A 9 -7.75 0.41 2.20
CA ILE A 9 -6.56 -0.15 2.85
C ILE A 9 -7.00 -1.34 3.72
N ASP A 10 -6.36 -2.49 3.49
CA ASP A 10 -6.47 -3.69 4.32
C ASP A 10 -5.37 -3.70 5.39
N LYS A 11 -4.13 -3.38 4.99
CA LYS A 11 -2.98 -3.39 5.90
C LYS A 11 -1.90 -2.41 5.45
N ILE A 12 -1.38 -1.59 6.37
CA ILE A 12 -0.16 -0.81 6.13
C ILE A 12 1.05 -1.68 6.49
N LEU A 13 1.98 -1.82 5.57
CA LEU A 13 3.19 -2.63 5.72
C LEU A 13 4.41 -1.78 6.13
N ASP A 14 4.48 -0.56 5.62
CA ASP A 14 5.51 0.42 5.97
C ASP A 14 4.94 1.83 6.08
N PHE A 15 5.42 2.56 7.09
CA PHE A 15 4.92 3.88 7.47
C PHE A 15 6.06 4.74 8.01
N CYS A 16 6.20 5.94 7.46
CA CYS A 16 7.08 6.98 7.98
C CYS A 16 6.23 8.15 8.49
N ASP A 17 5.84 9.07 7.61
CA ASP A 17 4.87 10.14 7.88
C ASP A 17 3.52 9.88 7.19
N VAL A 18 3.60 9.23 6.05
CA VAL A 18 2.46 8.72 5.27
C VAL A 18 2.69 7.23 5.00
N PRO A 19 1.63 6.46 4.66
CA PRO A 19 1.81 5.07 4.24
C PRO A 19 2.81 5.02 3.09
N GLN A 20 3.89 4.26 3.25
CA GLN A 20 4.93 4.07 2.24
C GLN A 20 4.62 2.83 1.40
N LEU A 21 4.16 1.76 2.06
CA LEU A 21 3.78 0.50 1.44
C LEU A 21 2.53 -0.04 2.13
N PHE A 22 1.49 -0.37 1.36
CA PHE A 22 0.26 -0.93 1.91
C PHE A 22 -0.41 -1.93 0.98
N VAL A 23 -1.26 -2.75 1.57
CA VAL A 23 -2.17 -3.68 0.89
C VAL A 23 -3.56 -3.06 0.92
N ALA A 24 -4.25 -3.10 -0.21
CA ALA A 24 -5.62 -2.64 -0.34
C ALA A 24 -6.47 -3.61 -1.14
N ARG A 25 -7.80 -3.47 -1.00
CA ARG A 25 -8.79 -4.16 -1.82
C ARG A 25 -9.73 -3.19 -2.50
N ASP A 26 -10.22 -3.56 -3.67
CA ASP A 26 -11.37 -2.89 -4.28
C ASP A 26 -12.70 -3.51 -3.85
N ALA A 27 -13.80 -3.01 -4.42
CA ALA A 27 -15.15 -3.51 -4.14
C ALA A 27 -15.40 -4.98 -4.53
N PHE A 28 -14.50 -5.58 -5.32
CA PHE A 28 -14.57 -6.99 -5.73
C PHE A 28 -13.58 -7.88 -4.96
N ASP A 29 -13.03 -7.39 -3.85
CA ASP A 29 -12.00 -8.05 -3.05
C ASP A 29 -10.70 -8.36 -3.83
N THR A 30 -10.48 -7.68 -4.96
CA THR A 30 -9.20 -7.80 -5.68
C THR A 30 -8.11 -7.16 -4.85
N LEU A 31 -7.02 -7.91 -4.60
CA LEU A 31 -5.90 -7.50 -3.77
C LEU A 31 -4.87 -6.68 -4.57
N TYR A 32 -4.43 -5.59 -3.96
CA TYR A 32 -3.43 -4.68 -4.51
C TYR A 32 -2.31 -4.44 -3.50
N LEU A 33 -1.07 -4.39 -3.99
CA LEU A 33 0.10 -3.89 -3.26
C LEU A 33 0.46 -2.52 -3.82
N CYS A 34 0.52 -1.51 -2.96
CA CYS A 34 0.69 -0.11 -3.34
C CYS A 34 1.93 0.48 -2.68
N LEU A 35 2.84 1.03 -3.49
CA LEU A 35 4.11 1.61 -3.08
C LEU A 35 4.14 3.10 -3.43
N LEU A 36 4.46 3.96 -2.47
CA LEU A 36 4.58 5.40 -2.67
C LEU A 36 5.74 5.69 -3.63
N TYR A 37 5.52 6.59 -4.59
CA TYR A 37 6.58 7.05 -5.48
C TYR A 37 6.65 8.58 -5.63
N ASP A 38 5.59 9.30 -5.24
CA ASP A 38 5.53 10.77 -5.26
C ASP A 38 4.64 11.26 -4.12
N ASP A 39 5.16 12.18 -3.32
CA ASP A 39 4.51 12.78 -2.16
C ASP A 39 4.56 14.32 -2.16
N GLU A 40 4.99 14.96 -3.25
CA GLU A 40 5.23 16.41 -3.26
C GLU A 40 3.94 17.22 -3.26
N THR A 41 3.00 16.87 -4.14
CA THR A 41 1.76 17.64 -4.36
C THR A 41 0.51 16.85 -4.00
N VAL A 42 0.51 15.56 -4.32
CA VAL A 42 -0.51 14.59 -3.99
C VAL A 42 0.20 13.27 -3.75
N TYR A 43 -0.27 12.46 -2.81
CA TYR A 43 0.29 11.14 -2.59
C TYR A 43 -0.08 10.20 -3.73
N ARG A 44 0.93 9.74 -4.47
CA ARG A 44 0.80 8.83 -5.59
C ARG A 44 1.56 7.54 -5.34
N TYR A 45 0.93 6.45 -5.71
CA TYR A 45 1.43 5.12 -5.47
C TYR A 45 1.38 4.30 -6.75
N THR A 46 2.36 3.44 -6.93
CA THR A 46 2.33 2.39 -7.94
C THR A 46 1.66 1.16 -7.33
N GLY A 47 0.50 0.80 -7.86
CA GLY A 47 -0.26 -0.38 -7.49
C GLY A 47 -0.02 -1.54 -8.46
N ILE A 48 0.13 -2.75 -7.91
CA ILE A 48 0.07 -4.00 -8.67
C ILE A 48 -1.01 -4.90 -8.10
N ARG A 49 -1.66 -5.70 -8.96
CA ARG A 49 -2.48 -6.82 -8.49
C ARG A 49 -1.57 -7.89 -7.89
N ILE A 50 -1.98 -8.47 -6.77
CA ILE A 50 -1.21 -9.50 -6.09
C ILE A 50 -2.14 -10.56 -5.48
N SER A 51 -1.84 -11.83 -5.72
CA SER A 51 -2.53 -12.93 -5.07
C SER A 51 -2.12 -13.05 -3.61
N THR A 52 -3.01 -13.61 -2.80
CA THR A 52 -2.72 -13.93 -1.39
C THR A 52 -1.43 -14.74 -1.25
N ARG A 53 -1.17 -15.68 -2.16
CA ARG A 53 0.03 -16.53 -2.12
C ARG A 53 1.32 -15.72 -2.29
N ARG A 54 1.37 -14.80 -3.26
CA ARG A 54 2.57 -13.96 -3.46
C ARG A 54 2.73 -12.96 -2.33
N LEU A 55 1.63 -12.38 -1.86
CA LEU A 55 1.65 -11.48 -0.71
C LEU A 55 2.18 -12.19 0.54
N GLU A 56 1.69 -13.38 0.88
CA GLU A 56 2.18 -14.18 2.02
C GLU A 56 3.66 -14.52 1.88
N SER A 57 4.13 -14.84 0.68
CA SER A 57 5.56 -15.07 0.43
C SER A 57 6.39 -13.83 0.71
N PHE A 58 5.92 -12.65 0.31
CA PHE A 58 6.56 -11.37 0.60
C PHE A 58 6.55 -11.04 2.09
N LEU A 59 5.40 -11.19 2.75
CA LEU A 59 5.25 -10.96 4.19
C LEU A 59 6.09 -11.91 5.04
N ALA A 60 6.38 -13.12 4.53
CA ALA A 60 7.29 -14.07 5.14
C ALA A 60 8.77 -13.78 4.87
N GLY A 61 9.11 -12.66 4.19
CA GLY A 61 10.48 -12.29 3.82
C GLY A 61 11.09 -13.18 2.74
N LYS A 62 10.29 -13.97 2.02
CA LYS A 62 10.76 -14.92 0.99
C LYS A 62 10.76 -14.34 -0.43
N ALA A 63 10.17 -13.16 -0.61
CA ALA A 63 10.16 -12.44 -1.88
C ALA A 63 10.69 -11.03 -1.65
N ASP A 64 11.45 -10.55 -2.63
CA ASP A 64 11.90 -9.16 -2.71
C ASP A 64 10.80 -8.29 -3.34
N LEU A 65 10.61 -7.08 -2.82
CA LEU A 65 9.57 -6.17 -3.27
C LEU A 65 9.77 -5.76 -4.73
N ARG A 66 11.00 -5.45 -5.14
CA ARG A 66 11.30 -5.04 -6.52
C ARG A 66 10.98 -6.14 -7.51
N LEU A 67 11.24 -7.40 -7.18
CA LEU A 67 10.84 -8.53 -8.03
C LEU A 67 9.33 -8.64 -8.22
N LEU A 68 8.51 -8.26 -7.23
CA LEU A 68 7.05 -8.23 -7.40
C LEU A 68 6.62 -7.18 -8.41
N TYR A 69 7.29 -6.03 -8.44
CA TYR A 69 7.01 -4.93 -9.36
C TYR A 69 7.62 -5.15 -10.75
N LEU A 70 8.76 -5.82 -10.86
CA LEU A 70 9.36 -6.19 -12.15
C LEU A 70 8.59 -7.33 -12.84
N GLN A 71 7.97 -8.21 -12.05
CA GLN A 71 7.25 -9.39 -12.53
C GLN A 71 5.86 -9.46 -11.89
N PRO A 72 4.95 -8.52 -12.21
CA PRO A 72 3.57 -8.56 -11.73
C PRO A 72 2.88 -9.85 -12.20
N GLU A 73 1.85 -10.30 -11.47
CA GLU A 73 1.09 -11.51 -11.87
C GLU A 73 0.38 -11.34 -13.20
N ASN A 74 -0.06 -10.12 -13.48
CA ASN A 74 -0.62 -9.72 -14.75
C ASN A 74 0.44 -8.88 -15.48
N GLU A 75 0.95 -9.41 -16.58
CA GLU A 75 2.01 -8.75 -17.35
C GLU A 75 1.60 -7.33 -17.73
N HIS A 76 2.50 -6.38 -17.47
CA HIS A 76 2.35 -4.98 -17.85
C HIS A 76 1.13 -4.25 -17.23
N GLU A 77 0.54 -4.79 -16.16
CA GLU A 77 -0.63 -4.22 -15.51
C GLU A 77 -0.26 -3.47 -14.22
N TYR A 78 -0.04 -2.16 -14.37
CA TYR A 78 0.28 -1.26 -13.26
C TYR A 78 -0.83 -0.24 -13.06
N TYR A 79 -0.98 0.22 -11.82
CA TYR A 79 -1.99 1.18 -11.44
C TYR A 79 -1.35 2.41 -10.84
N ASP A 80 -1.81 3.58 -11.24
CA ASP A 80 -1.59 4.83 -10.54
C ASP A 80 -2.67 4.97 -9.47
N VAL A 81 -2.27 4.94 -8.22
CA VAL A 81 -3.18 5.09 -7.09
C VAL A 81 -2.93 6.44 -6.46
N VAL A 82 -3.98 7.26 -6.39
CA VAL A 82 -3.91 8.64 -5.91
C VAL A 82 -4.80 8.77 -4.69
N PHE A 83 -4.28 9.38 -3.62
CA PHE A 83 -5.11 9.75 -2.47
C PHE A 83 -5.71 11.14 -2.66
N GLN A 84 -7.03 11.21 -2.90
CA GLN A 84 -7.74 12.46 -3.11
C GLN A 84 -9.11 12.42 -2.42
N SER A 85 -9.51 13.55 -1.82
CA SER A 85 -10.84 13.69 -1.17
C SER A 85 -11.15 12.64 -0.09
N GLY A 86 -10.12 12.07 0.56
CA GLY A 86 -10.26 11.08 1.61
C GLY A 86 -10.34 9.62 1.13
N GLU A 87 -10.18 9.38 -0.17
CA GLU A 87 -10.23 8.04 -0.77
C GLU A 87 -8.97 7.76 -1.60
N TYR A 88 -8.61 6.48 -1.69
CA TYR A 88 -7.59 6.01 -2.63
C TYR A 88 -8.27 5.59 -3.92
N GLN A 89 -7.88 6.19 -5.04
CA GLN A 89 -8.46 5.91 -6.35
C GLN A 89 -7.38 5.37 -7.27
N LYS A 90 -7.63 4.22 -7.89
CA LYS A 90 -6.73 3.59 -8.86
C LYS A 90 -7.14 3.94 -10.28
N THR A 91 -6.15 4.15 -11.13
CA THR A 91 -6.30 4.28 -12.58
C THR A 91 -5.26 3.37 -13.23
N LEU A 92 -5.66 2.61 -14.25
CA LEU A 92 -4.73 1.77 -15.00
C LEU A 92 -3.69 2.65 -15.72
N LEU A 93 -2.41 2.37 -15.53
CA LEU A 93 -1.34 3.00 -16.27
C LEU A 93 -1.34 2.47 -17.71
N LYS A 94 -1.20 3.38 -18.67
CA LYS A 94 -1.06 3.02 -20.10
C LYS A 94 0.34 2.49 -20.43
N GLU A 95 1.30 2.77 -19.55
CA GLU A 95 2.69 2.35 -19.67
C GLU A 95 2.80 0.86 -19.34
N SER A 96 3.37 0.09 -20.25
CA SER A 96 3.60 -1.34 -20.02
C SER A 96 4.83 -1.61 -19.15
N VAL A 97 5.70 -0.62 -18.96
CA VAL A 97 6.96 -0.77 -18.20
C VAL A 97 7.05 0.37 -17.20
N LEU A 98 7.29 0.01 -15.94
CA LEU A 98 7.61 1.01 -14.91
C LEU A 98 9.01 1.57 -15.17
N LEU A 99 9.12 2.88 -15.06
CA LEU A 99 10.39 3.57 -15.05
C LEU A 99 11.17 3.25 -13.76
N GLU A 100 12.50 3.31 -13.84
CA GLU A 100 13.39 2.93 -12.73
C GLU A 100 13.15 3.75 -11.46
N ASP A 101 12.75 5.02 -11.60
CA ASP A 101 12.40 5.93 -10.50
C ASP A 101 11.11 5.52 -9.76
N LYS A 102 10.25 4.72 -10.38
CA LYS A 102 9.03 4.17 -9.76
C LYS A 102 9.24 2.76 -9.19
N LEU A 103 10.42 2.17 -9.39
CA LEU A 103 10.74 0.85 -8.85
C LEU A 103 11.36 0.99 -7.46
N PRO A 104 11.02 0.08 -6.52
CA PRO A 104 11.69 0.03 -5.24
C PRO A 104 13.16 -0.38 -5.42
N ALA A 105 13.98 -0.04 -4.43
CA ALA A 105 15.38 -0.47 -4.36
C ALA A 105 15.49 -1.99 -4.28
N GLU A 106 16.59 -2.53 -4.80
CA GLU A 106 16.91 -3.95 -4.69
C GLU A 106 17.15 -4.36 -3.23
N GLY A 107 16.70 -5.57 -2.87
CA GLY A 107 16.95 -6.17 -1.57
C GLY A 107 15.94 -5.79 -0.48
N TYR A 108 14.86 -5.09 -0.83
CA TYR A 108 13.79 -4.83 0.13
C TYR A 108 13.00 -6.12 0.37
N VAL A 109 13.28 -6.75 1.51
CA VAL A 109 12.48 -7.83 2.09
C VAL A 109 11.81 -7.33 3.35
N LEU A 110 10.57 -7.74 3.58
CA LEU A 110 9.91 -7.43 4.85
C LEU A 110 10.63 -8.21 5.97
N SER A 111 11.49 -7.54 6.74
CA SER A 111 12.20 -8.16 7.85
C SER A 111 11.19 -8.60 8.92
N GLY A 112 11.19 -9.89 9.25
CA GLY A 112 10.36 -10.48 10.30
C GLY A 112 10.74 -10.05 11.72
N GLU A 113 11.74 -9.18 11.90
CA GLU A 113 12.13 -8.70 13.22
C GLU A 113 11.22 -7.56 13.69
N LYS A 114 10.16 -7.96 14.42
CA LYS A 114 9.39 -7.14 15.35
C LYS A 114 8.90 -5.78 14.82
N ARG A 115 7.98 -5.80 13.86
CA ARG A 115 6.88 -4.82 13.89
C ARG A 115 5.72 -5.49 14.61
N GLU A 116 5.49 -5.10 15.86
CA GLU A 116 4.26 -5.45 16.56
C GLU A 116 3.09 -5.04 15.66
N ASN A 117 2.41 -6.03 15.07
CA ASN A 117 1.26 -5.78 14.23
C ASN A 117 0.16 -5.22 15.14
N VAL A 118 0.04 -3.90 15.24
CA VAL A 118 -1.14 -3.29 15.83
C VAL A 118 -2.26 -3.42 14.80
N VAL A 119 -3.00 -4.52 14.89
CA VAL A 119 -4.25 -4.70 14.13
C VAL A 119 -5.30 -3.80 14.78
N ILE A 120 -5.48 -2.60 14.25
CA ILE A 120 -6.55 -1.71 14.72
C ILE A 120 -7.84 -2.09 13.97
N ASN A 121 -8.65 -2.96 14.56
CA ASN A 121 -10.03 -3.14 14.14
C ASN A 121 -10.85 -1.92 14.61
N LEU A 122 -11.00 -0.91 13.77
CA LEU A 122 -11.85 0.25 14.08
C LEU A 122 -13.30 -0.04 13.68
N PRO A 123 -14.25 -0.09 14.63
CA PRO A 123 -15.65 0.03 14.29
C PRO A 123 -15.88 1.44 13.74
N ILE A 124 -16.47 1.54 12.55
CA ILE A 124 -16.60 2.73 11.69
C ILE A 124 -17.39 3.90 12.33
N LYS A 125 -17.77 3.83 13.61
CA LYS A 125 -18.72 4.77 14.22
C LYS A 125 -18.15 5.88 15.10
N ASP A 126 -16.87 5.88 15.47
CA ASP A 126 -16.34 6.94 16.35
C ASP A 126 -14.99 7.49 15.88
N ARG A 127 -15.04 8.56 15.08
CA ARG A 127 -13.88 9.39 14.69
C ARG A 127 -13.13 10.00 15.89
N SER A 128 -13.76 10.08 17.06
CA SER A 128 -13.18 10.61 18.31
C SER A 128 -12.14 9.68 18.93
N LEU A 129 -12.28 8.36 18.76
CA LEU A 129 -11.36 7.37 19.36
C LEU A 129 -9.97 7.39 18.72
N LEU A 130 -9.88 7.72 17.43
CA LEU A 130 -8.60 7.89 16.72
C LEU A 130 -7.76 9.04 17.32
N ALA A 131 -8.40 10.15 17.69
CA ALA A 131 -7.72 11.31 18.24
C ALA A 131 -7.23 11.10 19.67
N GLU A 132 -7.86 10.21 20.43
CA GLU A 132 -7.38 9.76 21.75
C GLU A 132 -6.26 8.72 21.63
N LEU A 133 -6.35 7.80 20.67
CA LEU A 133 -5.30 6.81 20.41
C LEU A 133 -3.98 7.46 19.99
N VAL A 134 -4.00 8.41 19.05
CA VAL A 134 -2.81 9.16 18.63
C VAL A 134 -2.21 9.96 19.80
N ARG A 135 -3.05 10.53 20.68
CA ARG A 135 -2.58 11.23 21.89
C ARG A 135 -2.01 10.30 22.96
N LYS A 136 -2.55 9.08 23.10
CA LYS A 136 -2.15 8.13 24.13
C LYS A 136 -0.90 7.32 23.75
N PHE A 137 -0.65 7.11 22.46
CA PHE A 137 0.50 6.36 21.95
C PHE A 137 1.69 7.24 21.52
N GLY A 138 1.59 8.57 21.68
CA GLY A 138 2.77 9.43 21.85
C GLY A 138 3.86 9.28 20.80
N TRP A 139 3.51 9.20 19.52
CA TRP A 139 4.47 9.43 18.43
C TRP A 139 4.70 10.94 18.27
N ALA A 140 5.29 11.52 19.32
CA ALA A 140 6.09 12.72 19.17
C ALA A 140 7.46 12.25 18.69
N CYS A 141 7.63 12.12 17.37
CA CYS A 141 8.95 11.92 16.81
C CYS A 141 9.67 13.27 16.79
N MET A 142 10.81 13.29 17.48
CA MET A 142 11.88 14.27 17.33
C MET A 142 12.56 14.09 15.98
#